data_AF-A0A1U6IJQ8-F1
#
_entry.id   AF-A0A1U6IJQ8-F1
#
_cell.length_a   1.000
_cell.length_b   1.000
_cell.length_c   1.000
_cell.angle_alpha   90.00
_cell.angle_beta   90.00
_cell.angle_gamma   90.00
#
_symmetry.space_group_name_H-M   'P 1'
#
loop_
_entity.id
_entity.type
_entity.pdbx_description
1 polymer ?
#
loop_
_entity_poly.entity_id
_entity_poly.type
_entity_poly.pdbx_seq_one_letter_code
_entity_poly.pdbx_strand_id
1 'polypeptide(L)'
;MTYFLEYTIPAASPDAEFEFPHDEINSGTTIPLTQTDAEVVHTPELPARTGIIGATAPEAKLEAEQLITHSRASEASLYFDPSNSLQPGVGTLVATFSEGQGWRDA
;
A
#
# COMPACT_ATOMS: atom_id res chain seq x y z
N MET A 1 -15.13 9.57 -9.66
CA MET A 1 -15.17 8.53 -8.62
C MET A 1 -13.74 8.18 -8.28
N THR A 2 -13.43 7.95 -7.00
CA THR A 2 -12.08 7.61 -6.55
C THR A 2 -12.16 6.34 -5.72
N TYR A 3 -11.30 5.40 -6.06
CA TYR A 3 -11.10 4.18 -5.29
C TYR A 3 -9.71 4.19 -4.68
N PHE A 4 -9.53 3.47 -3.58
CA PHE A 4 -8.22 3.22 -2.98
C PHE A 4 -8.02 1.73 -2.84
N LEU A 5 -6.87 1.28 -3.31
CA LEU A 5 -6.37 -0.06 -3.07
C LEU A 5 -5.47 -0.02 -1.83
N GLU A 6 -5.80 -0.82 -0.82
CA GLU A 6 -4.95 -1.08 0.34
C GLU A 6 -4.39 -2.49 0.26
N TYR A 7 -3.07 -2.63 0.45
CA TYR A 7 -2.36 -3.90 0.35
C TYR A 7 -1.03 -3.80 1.06
N THR A 8 -0.40 -4.95 1.28
CA THR A 8 0.90 -5.05 1.91
C THR A 8 1.91 -5.60 0.91
N ILE A 9 3.04 -4.92 0.76
CA ILE A 9 4.15 -5.31 -0.11
C ILE A 9 5.13 -6.15 0.71
N PRO A 10 5.25 -7.45 0.47
CA PRO A 10 6.24 -8.26 1.16
C PRO A 10 7.66 -7.95 0.66
N ALA A 11 8.64 -8.21 1.51
CA ALA A 11 10.05 -8.13 1.12
C ALA A 11 10.39 -9.08 -0.04
N ALA A 12 11.48 -8.77 -0.75
CA ALA A 12 11.81 -9.46 -1.99
C ALA A 12 12.21 -10.94 -1.81
N SER A 13 12.62 -11.32 -0.60
CA SER A 13 12.94 -12.69 -0.19
C SER A 13 12.66 -12.86 1.32
N PRO A 14 12.51 -14.10 1.83
CA PRO A 14 12.21 -14.34 3.25
C PRO A 14 13.23 -13.77 4.23
N ASP A 15 14.50 -13.66 3.80
CA ASP A 15 15.60 -13.10 4.59
C ASP A 15 15.88 -11.62 4.25
N ALA A 16 15.06 -10.99 3.41
CA ALA A 16 15.18 -9.56 3.10
C ALA A 16 14.18 -8.76 3.94
N GLU A 17 14.54 -7.52 4.23
CA GLU A 17 13.71 -6.57 4.97
C GLU A 17 13.80 -5.21 4.30
N PHE A 18 12.83 -4.35 4.60
CA PHE A 18 12.90 -2.93 4.28
C PHE A 18 13.55 -2.19 5.42
N GLU A 19 14.48 -1.30 5.08
CA GLU A 19 15.24 -0.49 6.04
C GLU A 19 14.82 0.97 5.91
N PHE A 20 14.38 1.57 7.02
CA PHE A 20 14.04 2.99 7.08
C PHE A 20 14.86 3.67 8.16
N PRO A 21 15.54 4.79 7.86
CA PRO A 21 16.09 5.62 8.91
C PRO A 21 14.95 6.20 9.74
N HIS A 22 15.04 6.01 11.05
CA HIS A 22 14.15 6.57 12.04
C HIS A 22 14.87 7.71 12.76
N ASP A 23 14.56 8.94 12.36
CA ASP A 23 15.09 10.16 12.99
C ASP A 23 13.92 10.95 13.61
N GLU A 24 13.71 10.79 14.92
CA GLU A 24 12.71 11.57 15.66
C GLU A 24 13.12 13.05 15.82
N ILE A 25 14.41 13.38 15.70
CA ILE A 25 14.96 14.72 15.92
C ILE A 25 14.66 15.62 14.71
N ASN A 26 14.69 15.07 13.50
CA ASN A 26 14.51 15.82 12.24
C ASN A 26 13.31 15.34 11.41
N SER A 27 12.15 15.17 12.04
CA SER A 27 10.90 14.83 11.35
C SER A 27 10.61 15.78 10.17
N GLY A 28 10.53 15.23 8.95
CA GLY A 28 10.13 15.96 7.74
C GLY A 28 11.26 16.57 6.91
N THR A 29 12.54 16.32 7.23
CA THR A 29 13.69 16.74 6.42
C THR A 29 14.44 15.52 5.87
N THR A 30 14.71 15.49 4.55
CA THR A 30 15.56 14.43 3.96
C THR A 30 17.02 14.69 4.31
N ILE A 31 17.54 13.99 5.32
CA ILE A 31 18.97 14.01 5.66
C ILE A 31 19.64 12.79 5.00
N PRO A 32 20.78 12.96 4.30
CA PRO A 32 21.53 11.82 3.77
C PRO A 32 21.89 10.82 4.88
N LEU A 33 21.69 9.52 4.63
CA LEU A 33 21.99 8.44 5.58
C LEU A 33 23.43 8.46 6.11
N THR A 34 24.38 8.98 5.32
CA THR A 34 25.79 9.13 5.73
C THR A 34 26.04 10.25 6.75
N GLN A 35 25.02 11.05 7.06
CA GLN A 35 25.10 12.25 7.90
C GLN A 35 24.24 12.17 9.16
N THR A 36 23.61 11.02 9.45
CA THR A 36 22.79 10.81 10.65
C THR A 36 23.16 9.50 11.34
N ASP A 37 23.19 9.49 12.66
CA ASP A 37 23.32 8.28 13.51
C ASP A 37 21.91 7.74 13.85
N ALA A 38 20.99 7.85 12.88
CA ALA A 38 19.59 7.50 13.04
C ALA A 38 19.44 5.98 13.21
N GLU A 39 18.61 5.58 14.16
CA GLU A 39 18.24 4.18 14.34
C GLU A 39 17.55 3.67 13.07
N VAL A 40 17.86 2.45 12.63
CA VAL A 40 17.25 1.87 11.43
C VAL A 40 16.11 0.96 11.86
N VAL A 41 14.92 1.21 11.33
CA VAL A 41 13.75 0.35 11.51
C VAL A 41 13.72 -0.66 10.37
N HIS A 42 13.67 -1.93 10.75
CA HIS A 42 13.55 -3.07 9.86
C HIS A 42 12.11 -3.56 9.86
N THR A 43 11.54 -3.80 8.67
CA THR A 43 10.21 -4.41 8.54
C THR A 43 10.20 -5.43 7.41
N PRO A 44 9.55 -6.60 7.60
CA PRO A 44 9.42 -7.61 6.54
C PRO A 44 8.41 -7.19 5.47
N GLU A 45 7.59 -6.17 5.73
CA GLU A 45 6.48 -5.77 4.86
C GLU A 45 6.18 -4.27 4.88
N LEU A 46 5.64 -3.73 3.78
CA LEU A 46 5.25 -2.33 3.65
C LEU A 46 3.75 -2.17 3.41
N PRO A 47 3.03 -1.43 4.27
CA PRO A 47 1.67 -1.04 3.97
C PRO A 47 1.66 -0.03 2.81
N ALA A 48 0.78 -0.25 1.85
CA ALA A 48 0.59 0.62 0.70
C ALA A 48 -0.90 0.98 0.54
N ARG A 49 -1.15 2.23 0.19
CA ARG A 49 -2.47 2.73 -0.20
C ARG A 49 -2.35 3.52 -1.50
N THR A 50 -3.00 3.04 -2.56
CA THR A 50 -2.89 3.61 -3.91
C THR A 50 -4.25 4.10 -4.39
N GLY A 51 -4.33 5.35 -4.82
CA GLY A 51 -5.56 5.94 -5.38
C GLY A 51 -5.75 5.58 -6.86
N ILE A 52 -6.96 5.16 -7.23
CA ILE A 52 -7.40 4.89 -8.59
C ILE A 52 -8.52 5.88 -8.93
N ILE A 53 -8.18 6.90 -9.72
CA ILE A 53 -9.03 8.06 -9.97
C ILE A 53 -9.75 7.91 -11.32
N GLY A 54 -11.02 8.29 -11.36
CA GLY A 54 -11.78 8.38 -12.61
C GLY A 54 -12.31 7.04 -13.13
N ALA A 55 -12.15 5.96 -12.36
CA ALA A 55 -12.60 4.63 -12.72
C ALA A 55 -14.02 4.33 -12.21
N THR A 56 -14.71 3.43 -12.90
CA THR A 56 -15.85 2.66 -12.37
C THR A 56 -15.36 1.50 -11.49
N ALA A 57 -16.25 0.83 -10.75
CA ALA A 57 -15.84 -0.28 -9.88
C ALA A 57 -15.15 -1.43 -10.64
N PRO A 58 -15.64 -1.89 -11.82
CA PRO A 58 -14.94 -2.92 -12.59
C PRO A 58 -13.56 -2.48 -13.11
N GLU A 59 -13.44 -1.24 -13.58
CA GLU A 59 -12.16 -0.67 -14.02
C GLU A 59 -11.17 -0.55 -12.85
N ALA A 60 -11.65 -0.13 -11.68
CA ALA A 60 -10.81 -0.03 -10.49
C ALA A 60 -10.27 -1.39 -10.04
N LYS A 61 -11.06 -2.47 -10.14
CA LYS A 61 -10.59 -3.83 -9.88
C LYS A 61 -9.51 -4.28 -10.87
N LEU A 62 -9.68 -3.98 -12.15
CA LEU A 62 -8.71 -4.33 -13.19
C LEU A 62 -7.36 -3.63 -12.97
N GLU A 63 -7.39 -2.33 -12.71
CA GLU A 63 -6.17 -1.56 -12.40
C GLU A 63 -5.53 -2.03 -11.09
N ALA A 64 -6.35 -2.34 -10.09
CA ALA A 64 -5.85 -2.87 -8.82
C ALA A 64 -5.15 -4.23 -8.99
N GLU A 65 -5.64 -5.13 -9.84
CA GLU A 65 -4.96 -6.40 -10.13
C GLU A 65 -3.58 -6.22 -10.73
N GLN A 66 -3.38 -5.23 -11.60
CA GLN A 66 -2.06 -4.91 -12.14
C GLN A 66 -1.10 -4.49 -11.02
N LEU A 67 -1.57 -3.62 -10.11
CA LEU A 67 -0.78 -3.16 -8.97
C LEU A 67 -0.41 -4.31 -8.02
N ILE A 68 -1.38 -5.18 -7.69
CA ILE A 68 -1.17 -6.35 -6.82
C ILE A 68 -0.15 -7.31 -7.45
N THR A 69 -0.30 -7.61 -8.74
CA THR A 69 0.58 -8.53 -9.47
C THR A 69 2.03 -8.04 -9.46
N HIS A 70 2.24 -6.73 -9.58
CA HIS A 70 3.58 -6.14 -9.57
C HIS A 70 4.15 -5.94 -8.16
N SER A 71 3.32 -5.94 -7.12
CA SER A 71 3.76 -5.74 -5.73
C SER A 71 4.00 -7.02 -4.95
N ARG A 72 3.66 -8.19 -5.50
CA ARG A 72 3.72 -9.51 -4.82
C ARG A 72 2.79 -9.60 -3.60
N ALA A 73 1.82 -8.71 -3.48
CA ALA A 73 0.82 -8.79 -2.43
C ALA A 73 -0.10 -10.00 -2.66
N SER A 74 -0.35 -10.77 -1.61
CA SER A 74 -1.27 -11.92 -1.64
C SER A 74 -2.72 -11.52 -1.36
N GLU A 75 -2.92 -10.37 -0.70
CA GLU A 75 -4.22 -9.87 -0.28
C GLU A 75 -4.30 -8.35 -0.50
N ALA A 76 -5.51 -7.87 -0.83
CA ALA A 76 -5.79 -6.45 -0.94
C ALA A 76 -7.25 -6.13 -0.66
N SER A 77 -7.53 -4.87 -0.33
CA SER A 77 -8.87 -4.33 -0.12
C SER A 77 -9.09 -3.10 -1.00
N LEU A 78 -10.21 -3.07 -1.71
CA LEU A 78 -10.61 -1.95 -2.55
C LEU A 78 -11.70 -1.15 -1.85
N TYR A 79 -11.43 0.13 -1.62
CA TYR A 79 -12.36 1.07 -1.00
C TYR A 79 -12.85 2.09 -2.02
N PHE A 80 -14.12 2.46 -1.95
CA PHE A 80 -14.64 3.66 -2.60
C PHE A 80 -14.55 4.82 -1.62
N ASP A 81 -13.83 5.88 -2.00
CA ASP A 81 -13.66 7.06 -1.16
C ASP A 81 -13.76 8.35 -2.00
N PRO A 82 -14.91 9.04 -1.99
CA PRO A 82 -15.08 10.29 -2.71
C PRO A 82 -14.30 11.46 -2.09
N SER A 83 -13.79 11.31 -0.86
CA SER A 83 -13.01 12.36 -0.18
C SER A 83 -11.53 12.40 -0.60
N ASN A 84 -11.07 11.40 -1.36
CA ASN A 84 -9.69 11.29 -1.83
C ASN A 84 -8.65 11.26 -0.68
N SER A 85 -8.94 10.51 0.38
CA SER A 85 -8.09 10.41 1.56
C SER A 85 -7.03 9.30 1.43
N LEU A 86 -5.78 9.66 1.74
CA LEU A 86 -4.67 8.71 1.89
C LEU A 86 -4.60 8.06 3.29
N GLN A 87 -5.52 8.41 4.19
CA GLN A 87 -5.58 7.76 5.49
C GLN A 87 -6.05 6.29 5.34
N PRO A 88 -5.41 5.35 6.06
CA PRO A 88 -5.79 3.94 5.99
C PRO A 88 -7.21 3.72 6.53
N GLY A 89 -7.91 2.75 5.95
CA GLY A 89 -9.28 2.37 6.32
C GLY A 89 -10.35 3.41 5.96
N VAL A 90 -10.01 4.51 5.31
CA VAL A 90 -11.00 5.51 4.89
C VAL A 90 -11.73 5.06 3.61
N GLY A 91 -13.05 5.20 3.61
CA GLY A 91 -13.92 4.86 2.49
C GLY A 91 -14.88 3.72 2.81
N THR A 92 -15.66 3.32 1.81
CA THR A 92 -16.55 2.15 1.88
C THR A 92 -15.85 0.96 1.23
N LEU A 93 -15.68 -0.14 1.95
CA LEU A 93 -15.14 -1.38 1.38
C LEU A 93 -16.06 -1.84 0.24
N VAL A 94 -15.48 -2.06 -0.94
CA VAL A 94 -16.19 -2.51 -2.15
C VAL A 94 -15.90 -3.97 -2.41
N ALA A 95 -14.62 -4.36 -2.31
CA ALA A 95 -14.20 -5.73 -2.58
C ALA A 95 -12.89 -6.05 -1.87
N THR A 96 -12.65 -7.35 -1.67
CA THR A 96 -11.39 -7.90 -1.18
C THR A 96 -10.80 -8.81 -2.23
N PHE A 97 -9.48 -8.79 -2.39
CA PHE A 97 -8.74 -9.68 -3.27
C PHE A 97 -7.95 -10.67 -2.42
N SER A 98 -7.94 -11.93 -2.86
CA SER A 98 -7.01 -12.94 -2.36
C SER A 98 -6.39 -13.69 -3.53
N GLU A 99 -5.08 -13.92 -3.49
CA GLU A 99 -4.36 -14.68 -4.49
C GLU A 99 -5.00 -16.08 -4.67
N GLY A 100 -5.20 -16.48 -5.93
CA GLY A 100 -5.86 -17.74 -6.28
C GLY A 100 -7.40 -17.75 -6.14
N GLN A 101 -8.01 -16.78 -5.45
CA GLN A 101 -9.47 -16.64 -5.36
C GLN A 101 -10.03 -15.44 -6.14
N GLY A 102 -9.19 -14.43 -6.40
CA GLY A 102 -9.59 -13.20 -7.09
C GLY A 102 -10.40 -12.27 -6.19
N TRP A 103 -11.19 -11.38 -6.81
CA TRP A 103 -12.03 -10.42 -6.09
C TRP A 103 -13.31 -11.05 -5.53
N ARG A 104 -13.66 -10.63 -4.32
CA ARG A 104 -14.92 -10.92 -3.63
C ARG A 104 -15.56 -9.60 -3.22
N ASP A 105 -16.77 -9.36 -3.70
CA ASP A 105 -17.54 -8.18 -3.31
C ASP A 105 -17.91 -8.22 -1.82
N ALA A 106 -17.98 -7.05 -1.20
CA ALA A 106 -18.35 -6.86 0.20
C ALA A 106 -19.87 -6.97 0.44
#